data_AF-A0A2S6R8T1-F1
#
_entry.id   AF-A0A2S6R8T1-F1
#
_cell.length_a   1.000
_cell.length_b   1.000
_cell.length_c   1.000
_cell.angle_alpha   90.00
_cell.angle_beta   90.00
_cell.angle_gamma   90.00
#
_symmetry.space_group_name_H-M   'P 1'
#
loop_
_entity.id
_entity.type
_entity.pdbx_description
1 polymer ?
#
loop_
_entity_poly.entity_id
_entity_poly.type
_entity_poly.pdbx_seq_one_letter_code
_entity_poly.pdbx_strand_id
1 'polypeptide(L)'
;MATGSVINSIQEDDGQLPSYRTLPHNLEAEQALLGAILINNEALNQVAAFLEPAQFYLPVHGRIFEAVLKMIERGQIASPVTLKHYFDNDDSLSDVGGAQYLARLAGSAVTIINAEHYGRAIYDLAMRRELIGIGEDMVNEAYDASLDESATAQIENSEQKLFSLAEDGGAEGGFRPFDGPLRIALDMITQACKRDGHLSGTTTGFFDMDKLLGGLHASDLIILAGRPGMGKTALATNIAFNAARAFKQEKDAQGNILAEHGAKVGFFSLEMSSEQLATRILAERAEISSEKLRRGELSDSEFSKVVRASQEIESLPKTDRRRVLTRVIALADQPRPPGCVKLSADEKYRIRQGRYRILYSIEDRDLLVQVVKVAHRREAYR
;
A
#
# COMPACT_ATOMS: atom_id res chain seq x y z
N MET A 1 -22.83 33.03 -53.70
CA MET A 1 -22.67 32.78 -52.25
C MET A 1 -23.33 31.46 -51.95
N ALA A 2 -22.53 30.45 -51.66
CA ALA A 2 -22.98 29.11 -51.34
C ALA A 2 -22.99 28.92 -49.82
N THR A 3 -23.99 28.23 -49.28
CA THR A 3 -23.87 27.28 -48.16
C THR A 3 -25.20 26.54 -48.01
N GLY A 4 -25.15 25.23 -48.19
CA GLY A 4 -26.28 24.32 -48.08
C GLY A 4 -26.29 23.53 -46.77
N SER A 5 -27.49 23.07 -46.44
CA SER A 5 -27.89 21.87 -45.68
C SER A 5 -26.81 21.05 -44.97
N VAL A 6 -26.99 20.82 -43.66
CA VAL A 6 -26.85 19.49 -43.04
C VAL A 6 -27.89 19.32 -41.92
N ILE A 7 -28.60 18.20 -41.99
CA ILE A 7 -29.58 17.61 -41.07
C ILE A 7 -28.86 16.75 -40.01
N ASN A 8 -29.50 16.54 -38.84
CA ASN A 8 -29.21 15.61 -37.72
C ASN A 8 -28.80 16.36 -36.44
N SER A 9 -29.30 16.07 -35.24
CA SER A 9 -30.22 15.05 -34.74
C SER A 9 -30.51 15.44 -33.29
N ILE A 10 -31.76 15.77 -32.96
CA ILE A 10 -32.19 15.77 -31.56
C ILE A 10 -32.33 14.29 -31.22
N GLN A 11 -31.31 13.72 -30.58
CA GLN A 11 -31.50 12.45 -29.89
C GLN A 11 -32.45 12.74 -28.74
N GLU A 12 -33.65 12.18 -28.86
CA GLU A 12 -34.50 11.85 -27.72
C GLU A 12 -33.63 11.03 -26.76
N ASP A 13 -33.12 11.68 -25.71
CA ASP A 13 -32.56 10.96 -24.59
C ASP A 13 -33.76 10.35 -23.87
N ASP A 14 -34.02 9.08 -24.21
CA ASP A 14 -35.02 8.24 -23.58
C ASP A 14 -34.94 8.45 -22.07
N GLY A 15 -36.04 8.92 -21.49
CA GLY A 15 -36.20 9.09 -20.06
C GLY A 15 -36.09 7.75 -19.32
N GLN A 16 -34.88 7.25 -19.14
CA GLN A 16 -34.55 6.38 -18.03
C GLN A 16 -34.45 7.28 -16.80
N LEU A 17 -35.55 7.35 -16.06
CA LEU A 17 -35.53 7.72 -14.65
C LEU A 17 -34.28 7.09 -14.00
N PRO A 18 -33.50 7.83 -13.19
CA PRO A 18 -32.31 7.29 -12.58
C PRO A 18 -32.68 6.00 -11.86
N SER A 19 -32.06 4.89 -12.28
CA SER A 19 -32.14 3.61 -11.59
C SER A 19 -31.90 3.89 -10.11
N TYR A 20 -32.93 3.69 -9.29
CA TYR A 20 -32.83 3.86 -7.85
C TYR A 20 -31.77 2.86 -7.38
N ARG A 21 -30.56 3.35 -7.08
CA ARG A 21 -29.46 2.50 -6.64
C ARG A 21 -29.86 1.92 -5.31
N THR A 22 -30.11 0.62 -5.27
CA THR A 22 -30.34 -0.10 -4.02
C THR A 22 -28.99 -0.46 -3.41
N LEU A 23 -28.92 -0.41 -2.08
CA LEU A 23 -27.73 -0.83 -1.35
C LEU A 23 -27.42 -2.32 -1.66
N PRO A 24 -26.14 -2.71 -1.83
CA PRO A 24 -25.77 -4.10 -2.07
C PRO A 24 -26.23 -5.04 -0.95
N HIS A 25 -26.98 -6.07 -1.31
CA HIS A 25 -27.50 -7.07 -0.38
C HIS A 25 -27.74 -8.42 -1.07
N ASN A 26 -27.86 -9.47 -0.27
CA ASN A 26 -28.22 -10.82 -0.71
C ASN A 26 -29.04 -11.50 0.38
N LEU A 27 -30.36 -11.41 0.27
CA LEU A 27 -31.28 -11.93 1.28
C LEU A 27 -31.23 -13.46 1.35
N GLU A 28 -31.00 -14.12 0.22
CA GLU A 28 -30.88 -15.57 0.13
C GLU A 28 -29.68 -16.07 0.96
N ALA A 29 -28.55 -15.36 0.91
CA ALA A 29 -27.37 -15.68 1.71
C ALA A 29 -27.64 -15.49 3.21
N GLU A 30 -28.31 -14.41 3.60
CA GLU A 30 -28.70 -14.18 5.00
C GLU A 30 -29.64 -15.26 5.52
N GLN A 31 -30.67 -15.61 4.73
CA GLN A 31 -31.62 -16.67 5.06
C GLN A 31 -30.94 -18.04 5.16
N ALA A 32 -30.04 -18.35 4.22
CA ALA A 32 -29.26 -19.59 4.20
C ALA A 32 -28.35 -19.71 5.43
N LEU A 33 -27.64 -18.64 5.79
CA LEU A 33 -26.78 -18.62 6.97
C LEU A 33 -27.59 -18.81 8.26
N LEU A 34 -28.65 -18.02 8.45
CA LEU A 34 -29.50 -18.14 9.64
C LEU A 34 -30.14 -19.53 9.73
N GLY A 35 -30.66 -20.05 8.62
CA GLY A 35 -31.20 -21.40 8.57
C GLY A 35 -30.17 -22.46 8.97
N ALA A 36 -28.93 -22.35 8.45
CA ALA A 36 -27.86 -23.28 8.77
C ALA A 36 -27.51 -23.26 10.27
N ILE A 37 -27.44 -22.07 10.88
CA ILE A 37 -27.16 -21.93 12.32
C ILE A 37 -28.33 -22.46 13.17
N LEU A 38 -29.57 -22.25 12.75
CA LEU A 38 -30.76 -22.73 13.47
C LEU A 38 -30.91 -24.26 13.46
N ILE A 39 -30.37 -24.94 12.44
CA ILE A 39 -30.31 -26.41 12.38
C ILE A 39 -29.07 -26.92 13.13
N ASN A 40 -27.91 -26.30 12.89
CA ASN A 40 -26.64 -26.68 13.47
C ASN A 40 -25.97 -25.47 14.13
N ASN A 41 -26.11 -25.35 15.45
CA ASN A 41 -25.53 -24.24 16.22
C ASN A 41 -24.00 -24.19 16.14
N GLU A 42 -23.29 -25.29 15.81
CA GLU A 42 -21.84 -25.27 15.61
C GLU A 42 -21.41 -24.41 14.41
N ALA A 43 -22.31 -24.21 13.44
CA ALA A 43 -22.05 -23.34 12.29
C ALA A 43 -21.79 -21.89 12.70
N LEU A 44 -22.30 -21.45 13.86
CA LEU A 44 -22.05 -20.12 14.40
C LEU A 44 -20.55 -19.88 14.63
N ASN A 45 -19.80 -20.90 15.10
CA ASN A 45 -18.37 -20.78 15.39
C ASN A 45 -17.54 -20.40 14.16
N GLN A 46 -18.03 -20.73 12.95
CA GLN A 46 -17.33 -20.44 11.70
C GLN A 46 -17.50 -18.98 11.26
N VAL A 47 -18.50 -18.26 11.77
CA VAL A 47 -18.86 -16.91 11.33
C VAL A 47 -18.79 -15.85 12.43
N ALA A 48 -18.97 -16.25 13.70
CA ALA A 48 -18.97 -15.32 14.83
C ALA A 48 -17.65 -14.57 15.04
N ALA A 49 -16.55 -15.05 14.43
CA ALA A 49 -15.25 -14.38 14.50
C ALA A 49 -15.14 -13.12 13.63
N PHE A 50 -16.03 -12.95 12.64
CA PHE A 50 -15.93 -11.82 11.69
C PHE A 50 -17.29 -11.21 11.29
N LEU A 51 -18.42 -11.85 11.62
CA LEU A 51 -19.75 -11.37 11.25
C LEU A 51 -20.51 -10.85 12.47
N GLU A 52 -21.01 -9.62 12.39
CA GLU A 52 -21.79 -8.95 13.43
C GLU A 52 -23.28 -8.77 13.06
N PRO A 53 -24.19 -8.65 14.04
CA PRO A 53 -25.61 -8.41 13.80
C PRO A 53 -25.90 -7.19 12.89
N ALA A 54 -25.13 -6.11 13.02
CA ALA A 54 -25.32 -4.88 12.25
C ALA A 54 -24.98 -5.05 10.75
N GLN A 55 -24.26 -6.11 10.39
CA GLN A 55 -23.82 -6.38 9.01
C GLN A 55 -24.89 -7.09 8.17
N PHE A 56 -26.03 -7.47 8.75
CA PHE A 56 -27.18 -7.94 7.99
C PHE A 56 -27.90 -6.76 7.34
N TYR A 57 -28.30 -6.90 6.08
CA TYR A 57 -29.07 -5.89 5.37
C TYR A 57 -30.49 -5.78 5.93
N LEU A 58 -31.12 -6.92 6.22
CA LEU A 58 -32.44 -6.91 6.85
C LEU A 58 -32.28 -6.83 8.38
N PRO A 59 -32.79 -5.78 9.05
CA PRO A 59 -32.62 -5.62 10.50
C PRO A 59 -33.15 -6.80 11.30
N VAL A 60 -34.23 -7.43 10.82
CA VAL A 60 -34.81 -8.62 11.45
C VAL A 60 -33.82 -9.79 11.45
N HIS A 61 -33.03 -9.98 10.38
CA HIS A 61 -32.00 -11.02 10.35
C HIS A 61 -30.87 -10.75 11.35
N GLY A 62 -30.44 -9.49 11.47
CA GLY A 62 -29.47 -9.07 12.48
C GLY A 62 -29.95 -9.39 13.91
N ARG A 63 -31.22 -9.09 14.21
CA ARG A 63 -31.82 -9.40 15.53
C ARG A 63 -31.92 -10.90 15.79
N ILE A 64 -32.26 -11.71 14.78
CA ILE A 64 -32.25 -13.17 14.90
C ILE A 64 -30.82 -13.66 15.19
N PHE A 65 -29.82 -13.17 14.47
CA PHE A 65 -28.41 -13.52 14.68
C PHE A 65 -27.93 -13.14 16.09
N GLU A 66 -28.28 -11.94 16.56
CA GLU A 66 -27.97 -11.47 17.92
C GLU A 66 -28.60 -12.35 19.00
N ALA A 67 -29.86 -12.74 18.83
CA ALA A 67 -30.55 -13.63 19.76
C ALA A 67 -29.88 -15.01 19.81
N VAL A 68 -29.51 -15.55 18.64
CA VAL A 68 -28.78 -16.82 18.50
C VAL A 68 -27.43 -16.77 19.21
N LEU A 69 -26.64 -15.70 19.00
CA LEU A 69 -25.37 -15.46 19.69
C LEU A 69 -25.55 -15.52 21.22
N LYS A 70 -26.45 -14.70 21.76
CA LYS A 70 -26.71 -14.63 23.21
C LYS A 70 -27.18 -15.95 23.81
N MET A 71 -27.97 -16.73 23.09
CA MET A 71 -28.44 -18.04 23.56
C MET A 71 -27.30 -19.05 23.63
N ILE A 72 -26.47 -19.12 22.59
CA ILE A 72 -25.36 -20.07 22.51
C ILE A 72 -24.27 -19.70 23.54
N GLU A 73 -23.97 -18.42 23.75
CA GLU A 73 -23.07 -17.95 24.81
C GLU A 73 -23.52 -18.37 26.21
N ARG A 74 -24.84 -18.43 26.44
CA ARG A 74 -25.44 -18.91 27.70
C ARG A 74 -25.51 -20.45 27.79
N GLY A 75 -24.98 -21.17 26.81
CA GLY A 75 -25.03 -22.63 26.73
C GLY A 75 -26.42 -23.19 26.37
N GLN A 76 -27.30 -22.39 25.78
CA GLN A 76 -28.64 -22.81 25.34
C GLN A 76 -28.65 -23.15 23.85
N ILE A 77 -29.52 -24.07 23.45
CA ILE A 77 -29.73 -24.42 22.04
C ILE A 77 -30.62 -23.36 21.38
N ALA A 78 -30.11 -22.75 20.31
CA ALA A 78 -30.85 -21.82 19.49
C ALA A 78 -31.56 -22.58 18.35
N SER A 79 -32.89 -22.60 18.38
CA SER A 79 -33.73 -23.30 17.41
C SER A 79 -34.99 -22.48 17.14
N PRO A 80 -35.75 -22.74 16.06
CA PRO A 80 -37.00 -22.04 15.81
C PRO A 80 -37.98 -22.10 16.99
N VAL A 81 -38.00 -23.22 17.72
CA VAL A 81 -38.88 -23.42 18.88
C VAL A 81 -38.40 -22.60 20.09
N THR A 82 -37.10 -22.59 20.37
CA THR A 82 -36.55 -21.90 21.54
C THR A 82 -36.50 -20.38 21.34
N LEU A 83 -36.26 -19.92 20.10
CA LEU A 83 -36.28 -18.50 19.74
C LEU A 83 -37.69 -17.92 19.69
N LYS A 84 -38.72 -18.74 19.41
CA LYS A 84 -40.12 -18.30 19.37
C LYS A 84 -40.50 -17.50 20.62
N HIS A 85 -40.13 -17.97 21.80
CA HIS A 85 -40.43 -17.30 23.07
C HIS A 85 -39.81 -15.90 23.21
N TYR A 86 -38.68 -15.64 22.54
CA TYR A 86 -38.01 -14.34 22.55
C TYR A 86 -38.65 -13.35 21.58
N PHE A 87 -39.36 -13.83 20.56
CA PHE A 87 -39.97 -13.01 19.52
C PHE A 87 -41.51 -13.03 19.52
N ASP A 88 -42.16 -13.77 20.42
CA ASP A 88 -43.64 -13.88 20.51
C ASP A 88 -44.33 -12.52 20.76
N ASN A 89 -43.61 -11.53 21.30
CA ASN A 89 -44.11 -10.16 21.54
C ASN A 89 -43.28 -9.09 20.79
N ASP A 90 -42.52 -9.47 19.76
CA ASP A 90 -41.70 -8.52 18.99
C ASP A 90 -42.43 -8.10 17.70
N ASP A 91 -42.85 -6.82 17.66
CA ASP A 91 -43.57 -6.25 16.52
C ASP A 91 -42.78 -6.37 15.21
N SER A 92 -41.44 -6.32 15.25
CA SER A 92 -40.60 -6.37 14.05
C SER A 92 -40.54 -7.75 13.38
N LEU A 93 -40.72 -8.83 14.16
CA LEU A 93 -40.78 -10.18 13.59
C LEU A 93 -42.17 -10.45 12.98
N SER A 94 -43.21 -9.77 13.47
CA SER A 94 -44.58 -9.90 12.96
C SER A 94 -44.66 -9.52 11.47
N ASP A 95 -43.89 -8.52 11.05
CA ASP A 95 -43.85 -8.04 9.64
C ASP A 95 -43.31 -9.07 8.65
N VAL A 96 -42.45 -10.01 9.09
CA VAL A 96 -41.88 -11.07 8.25
C VAL A 96 -42.61 -12.42 8.38
N GLY A 97 -43.71 -12.47 9.13
CA GLY A 97 -44.51 -13.68 9.36
C GLY A 97 -44.26 -14.38 10.71
N GLY A 98 -43.63 -13.68 11.66
CA GLY A 98 -43.49 -14.09 13.06
C GLY A 98 -42.75 -15.42 13.24
N ALA A 99 -43.20 -16.23 14.20
CA ALA A 99 -42.60 -17.52 14.51
C ALA A 99 -42.57 -18.52 13.34
N GLN A 100 -43.47 -18.37 12.35
CA GLN A 100 -43.46 -19.21 11.15
C GLN A 100 -42.27 -18.90 10.24
N TYR A 101 -41.74 -17.67 10.28
CA TYR A 101 -40.55 -17.29 9.51
C TYR A 101 -39.32 -18.07 9.96
N LEU A 102 -39.12 -18.21 11.28
CA LEU A 102 -38.01 -19.00 11.84
C LEU A 102 -38.06 -20.47 11.39
N ALA A 103 -39.26 -21.05 11.33
CA ALA A 103 -39.44 -22.41 10.82
C ALA A 103 -39.12 -22.52 9.32
N ARG A 104 -39.44 -21.49 8.53
CA ARG A 104 -39.10 -21.43 7.09
C ARG A 104 -37.59 -21.33 6.87
N LEU A 105 -36.89 -20.49 7.65
CA LEU A 105 -35.42 -20.36 7.59
C LEU A 105 -34.74 -21.71 7.83
N ALA A 106 -35.15 -22.42 8.89
CA ALA A 106 -34.66 -23.77 9.18
C ALA A 106 -35.05 -24.77 8.08
N GLY A 107 -36.25 -24.67 7.51
CA GLY A 107 -36.67 -25.55 6.41
C GLY A 107 -35.83 -25.38 5.12
N SER A 108 -35.36 -24.16 4.83
CA SER A 108 -34.54 -23.87 3.64
C SER A 108 -33.09 -24.34 3.73
N ALA A 109 -32.58 -24.65 4.93
CA ALA A 109 -31.16 -24.94 5.16
C ALA A 109 -30.77 -26.43 5.09
N VAL A 110 -31.73 -27.33 4.83
CA VAL A 110 -31.53 -28.80 4.83
C VAL A 110 -30.49 -29.29 3.81
N THR A 111 -30.08 -28.47 2.85
CA THR A 111 -29.09 -28.80 1.82
C THR A 111 -27.74 -28.10 1.98
N ILE A 112 -27.55 -27.29 3.03
CA ILE A 112 -26.52 -26.24 3.05
C ILE A 112 -25.40 -26.60 4.03
N ILE A 113 -24.19 -26.86 3.49
CA ILE A 113 -23.02 -27.32 4.27
C ILE A 113 -22.07 -26.16 4.64
N ASN A 114 -22.12 -25.02 3.96
CA ASN A 114 -21.04 -24.02 4.01
C ASN A 114 -21.47 -22.66 4.59
N ALA A 115 -21.67 -22.60 5.91
CA ALA A 115 -22.02 -21.38 6.64
C ALA A 115 -20.96 -20.27 6.49
N GLU A 116 -19.68 -20.62 6.50
CA GLU A 116 -18.57 -19.67 6.34
C GLU A 116 -18.67 -18.90 5.01
N HIS A 117 -18.98 -19.57 3.89
CA HIS A 117 -19.09 -18.92 2.59
C HIS A 117 -20.22 -17.89 2.54
N TYR A 118 -21.39 -18.20 3.11
CA TYR A 118 -22.48 -17.21 3.19
C TYR A 118 -22.13 -16.07 4.14
N GLY A 119 -21.50 -16.37 5.28
CA GLY A 119 -21.00 -15.34 6.19
C GLY A 119 -20.06 -14.36 5.48
N ARG A 120 -19.08 -14.86 4.72
CA ARG A 120 -18.16 -14.02 3.93
C ARG A 120 -18.87 -13.21 2.86
N ALA A 121 -19.89 -13.77 2.20
CA ALA A 121 -20.65 -13.05 1.19
C ALA A 121 -21.48 -11.90 1.81
N ILE A 122 -22.11 -12.13 2.98
CA ILE A 122 -22.83 -11.09 3.71
C ILE A 122 -21.87 -10.01 4.19
N TYR A 123 -20.71 -10.41 4.71
CA TYR A 123 -19.65 -9.52 5.15
C TYR A 123 -19.14 -8.61 4.01
N ASP A 124 -18.80 -9.18 2.83
CA ASP A 124 -18.38 -8.40 1.66
C ASP A 124 -19.46 -7.38 1.24
N LEU A 125 -20.74 -7.77 1.28
CA LEU A 125 -21.85 -6.87 0.97
C LEU A 125 -22.03 -5.79 2.03
N ALA A 126 -21.82 -6.10 3.31
CA ALA A 126 -21.84 -5.13 4.39
C ALA A 126 -20.74 -4.08 4.23
N MET A 127 -19.51 -4.52 3.97
CA MET A 127 -18.37 -3.66 3.68
C MET A 127 -18.65 -2.71 2.50
N ARG A 128 -19.31 -3.20 1.45
CA ARG A 128 -19.74 -2.35 0.32
C ARG A 128 -20.77 -1.31 0.73
N ARG A 129 -21.72 -1.66 1.60
CA ARG A 129 -22.73 -0.70 2.10
C ARG A 129 -22.08 0.39 2.96
N GLU A 130 -21.14 0.00 3.81
CA GLU A 130 -20.40 0.96 4.65
C GLU A 130 -19.53 1.89 3.81
N LEU A 131 -18.85 1.35 2.79
CA LEU A 131 -18.10 2.17 1.82
C LEU A 131 -19.00 3.15 1.07
N ILE A 132 -20.22 2.74 0.70
CA ILE A 132 -21.20 3.64 0.09
C ILE A 132 -21.60 4.74 1.08
N GLY A 133 -21.87 4.40 2.34
CA GLY A 133 -22.17 5.36 3.40
C GLY A 133 -21.07 6.39 3.59
N ILE A 134 -19.80 5.97 3.69
CA ILE A 134 -18.64 6.87 3.77
C ILE A 134 -18.58 7.78 2.53
N GLY A 135 -18.87 7.25 1.34
CA GLY A 135 -18.92 8.04 0.11
C GLY A 135 -20.04 9.09 0.11
N GLU A 136 -21.23 8.74 0.59
CA GLU A 136 -22.36 9.66 0.71
C GLU A 136 -22.08 10.74 1.76
N ASP A 137 -21.53 10.37 2.92
CA ASP A 137 -21.10 11.31 3.96
C ASP A 137 -20.06 12.29 3.43
N MET A 138 -19.02 11.79 2.75
CA MET A 138 -17.97 12.63 2.16
C MET A 138 -18.54 13.63 1.14
N VAL A 139 -19.53 13.21 0.33
CA VAL A 139 -20.22 14.12 -0.60
C VAL A 139 -21.03 15.16 0.16
N ASN A 140 -21.78 14.76 1.18
CA ASN A 140 -22.61 15.66 1.97
C ASN A 140 -21.75 16.69 2.75
N GLU A 141 -20.69 16.23 3.40
CA GLU A 141 -19.71 17.06 4.12
C GLU A 141 -19.02 18.05 3.17
N ALA A 142 -18.69 17.64 1.94
CA ALA A 142 -18.07 18.54 0.96
C ALA A 142 -19.01 19.64 0.45
N TYR A 143 -20.33 19.41 0.46
CA TYR A 143 -21.33 20.44 0.15
C TYR A 143 -21.60 21.38 1.34
N ASP A 144 -21.40 20.91 2.57
CA ASP A 144 -21.61 21.69 3.78
C ASP A 144 -20.39 22.59 4.05
N ALA A 145 -20.46 23.83 3.55
CA ALA A 145 -19.41 24.84 3.72
C ALA A 145 -19.47 25.47 5.13
N SER A 146 -19.12 24.69 6.16
CA SER A 146 -18.91 25.19 7.52
C SER A 146 -17.69 26.13 7.57
N LEU A 147 -17.80 27.23 8.33
CA LEU A 147 -16.68 28.15 8.56
C LEU A 147 -15.62 27.58 9.52
N ASP A 148 -16.00 26.57 10.31
CA ASP A 148 -15.17 25.98 11.36
C ASP A 148 -14.34 24.79 10.88
N GLU A 149 -14.62 24.26 9.67
CA GLU A 149 -13.98 23.07 9.13
C GLU A 149 -13.33 23.34 7.78
N SER A 150 -12.03 23.07 7.68
CA SER A 150 -11.29 23.22 6.43
C SER A 150 -11.42 21.96 5.56
N ALA A 151 -11.29 22.12 4.24
CA ALA A 151 -11.27 20.99 3.32
C ALA A 151 -10.17 19.95 3.64
N THR A 152 -9.06 20.37 4.25
CA THR A 152 -8.01 19.43 4.71
C THR A 152 -8.47 18.59 5.90
N ALA A 153 -9.23 19.17 6.84
CA ALA A 153 -9.79 18.42 7.96
C ALA A 153 -10.83 17.39 7.49
N GLN A 154 -11.64 17.73 6.47
CA GLN A 154 -12.59 16.80 5.86
C GLN A 154 -11.88 15.61 5.17
N ILE A 155 -10.73 15.86 4.53
CA ILE A 155 -9.89 14.80 3.96
C ILE A 155 -9.35 13.88 5.06
N GLU A 156 -8.79 14.45 6.13
CA GLU A 156 -8.26 13.67 7.27
C GLU A 156 -9.34 12.81 7.94
N ASN A 157 -10.55 13.34 8.13
CA ASN A 157 -11.69 12.59 8.69
C ASN A 157 -12.12 11.45 7.75
N SER A 158 -12.20 11.72 6.45
CA SER A 158 -12.51 10.69 5.45
C SER A 158 -11.46 9.58 5.40
N GLU A 159 -10.17 9.93 5.49
CA GLU A 159 -9.07 8.96 5.58
C GLU A 159 -9.19 8.09 6.85
N GLN A 160 -9.54 8.68 7.98
CA GLN A 160 -9.74 7.96 9.23
C GLN A 160 -10.92 6.97 9.16
N LYS A 161 -12.05 7.37 8.55
CA LYS A 161 -13.21 6.48 8.31
C LYS A 161 -12.85 5.32 7.38
N LEU A 162 -12.09 5.57 6.31
CA LEU A 162 -11.63 4.52 5.41
C LEU A 162 -10.61 3.58 6.06
N PHE A 163 -9.75 4.12 6.94
CA PHE A 163 -8.76 3.32 7.65
C PHE A 163 -9.40 2.39 8.68
N SER A 164 -10.36 2.89 9.47
CA SER A 164 -11.12 2.06 10.43
C SER A 164 -11.88 0.93 9.72
N LEU A 165 -12.52 1.21 8.58
CA LEU A 165 -13.14 0.18 7.75
C LEU A 165 -12.13 -0.92 7.33
N ALA A 166 -10.88 -0.54 7.01
CA ALA A 166 -9.85 -1.50 6.63
C ALA A 166 -9.33 -2.33 7.82
N GLU A 167 -9.32 -1.77 9.03
CA GLU A 167 -8.93 -2.48 10.26
C GLU A 167 -10.01 -3.45 10.75
N ASP A 168 -11.29 -3.05 10.73
CA ASP A 168 -12.44 -3.90 11.09
C ASP A 168 -12.60 -5.07 10.09
N GLY A 169 -12.02 -4.91 8.89
CA GLY A 169 -11.75 -5.92 7.85
C GLY A 169 -11.00 -7.18 8.31
N GLY A 170 -10.21 -7.06 9.38
CA GLY A 170 -9.22 -8.04 9.79
C GLY A 170 -9.47 -8.56 11.20
N ALA A 171 -9.80 -9.84 11.31
CA ALA A 171 -9.75 -10.61 12.56
C ALA A 171 -8.30 -10.74 13.09
N GLU A 172 -7.67 -9.63 13.47
CA GLU A 172 -6.37 -9.59 14.12
C GLU A 172 -6.48 -9.70 15.66
N GLY A 173 -7.67 -9.51 16.23
CA GLY A 173 -7.89 -9.47 17.69
C GLY A 173 -8.21 -10.80 18.39
N GLY A 174 -8.35 -11.92 17.67
CA GLY A 174 -8.77 -13.21 18.26
C GLY A 174 -7.62 -14.10 18.77
N PHE A 175 -7.94 -15.08 19.63
CA PHE A 175 -7.00 -16.15 19.99
C PHE A 175 -6.60 -16.95 18.75
N ARG A 176 -5.31 -16.86 18.37
CA ARG A 176 -4.75 -17.68 17.30
C ARG A 176 -4.26 -19.01 17.90
N PRO A 177 -4.60 -20.18 17.32
CA PRO A 177 -4.05 -21.44 17.77
C PRO A 177 -2.51 -21.42 17.62
N PHE A 178 -1.81 -21.96 18.62
CA PHE A 178 -0.35 -21.80 18.77
C PHE A 178 0.47 -22.59 17.73
N ASP A 179 -0.16 -23.53 17.04
CA ASP A 179 0.42 -24.36 15.98
C ASP A 179 0.87 -23.54 14.76
N GLY A 180 0.08 -22.55 14.35
CA GLY A 180 0.40 -21.64 13.24
C GLY A 180 1.67 -20.83 13.49
N PRO A 181 1.73 -20.01 14.57
CA PRO A 181 2.93 -19.26 14.96
C PRO A 181 4.15 -20.16 15.19
N LEU A 182 3.98 -21.35 15.79
CA LEU A 182 5.08 -22.28 16.01
C LEU A 182 5.69 -22.77 14.69
N ARG A 183 4.87 -23.06 13.68
CA ARG A 183 5.36 -23.45 12.35
C ARG A 183 6.12 -22.30 11.68
N ILE A 184 5.60 -21.07 11.78
CA ILE A 184 6.28 -19.87 11.27
C ILE A 184 7.65 -19.69 11.96
N ALA A 185 7.71 -19.84 13.27
CA ALA A 185 8.96 -19.74 14.03
C ALA A 185 9.98 -20.81 13.61
N LEU A 186 9.55 -22.07 13.43
CA LEU A 186 10.42 -23.15 12.97
C LEU A 186 10.92 -22.91 11.53
N ASP A 187 10.07 -22.37 10.65
CA ASP A 187 10.47 -22.00 9.29
C ASP A 187 11.51 -20.87 9.32
N MET A 188 11.33 -19.85 10.16
CA MET A 188 12.31 -18.77 10.34
C MET A 188 13.66 -19.30 10.85
N ILE A 189 13.67 -20.19 11.84
CA ILE A 189 14.88 -20.84 12.36
C ILE A 189 15.56 -21.68 11.27
N THR A 190 14.78 -22.44 10.50
CA THR A 190 15.31 -23.29 9.42
C THR A 190 15.92 -22.44 8.31
N GLN A 191 15.29 -21.31 7.96
CA GLN A 191 15.85 -20.34 7.01
C GLN A 191 17.13 -19.70 7.54
N ALA A 192 17.20 -19.38 8.84
CA ALA A 192 18.41 -18.86 9.45
C ALA A 192 19.56 -19.88 9.43
N CYS A 193 19.28 -21.17 9.72
CA CYS A 193 20.30 -22.24 9.69
C CYS A 193 20.79 -22.60 8.28
N LYS A 194 19.95 -22.43 7.25
CA LYS A 194 20.32 -22.72 5.84
C LYS A 194 21.15 -21.61 5.19
N ARG A 195 21.27 -20.43 5.81
CA ARG A 195 22.06 -19.33 5.29
C ARG A 195 23.49 -19.45 5.80
N ASP A 196 24.46 -19.59 4.91
CA ASP A 196 25.90 -19.69 5.23
C ASP A 196 26.50 -18.41 5.87
N GLY A 197 25.70 -17.35 6.02
CA GLY A 197 26.04 -16.15 6.77
C GLY A 197 25.12 -16.02 7.97
N HIS A 198 25.70 -15.92 9.17
CA HIS A 198 25.08 -15.83 10.50
C HIS A 198 24.08 -14.66 10.73
N LEU A 199 23.50 -14.08 9.69
CA LEU A 199 22.58 -12.94 9.77
C LEU A 199 21.17 -13.35 9.35
N SER A 200 20.25 -13.38 10.32
CA SER A 200 18.84 -13.70 10.08
C SER A 200 18.03 -12.45 9.73
N GLY A 201 18.41 -11.29 10.26
CA GLY A 201 17.77 -9.99 10.02
C GLY A 201 18.45 -9.14 8.94
N THR A 202 18.01 -7.89 8.82
CA THR A 202 18.61 -6.87 7.95
C THR A 202 19.95 -6.40 8.52
N THR A 203 20.99 -6.29 7.68
CA THR A 203 22.33 -5.83 8.09
C THR A 203 22.32 -4.38 8.49
N THR A 204 23.04 -4.09 9.56
CA THR A 204 23.40 -2.72 9.96
C THR A 204 24.62 -2.19 9.19
N GLY A 205 25.35 -3.09 8.52
CA GLY A 205 26.65 -2.83 7.90
C GLY A 205 27.83 -2.86 8.86
N PHE A 206 27.59 -3.00 10.17
CA PHE A 206 28.63 -3.12 11.19
C PHE A 206 28.73 -4.58 11.65
N PHE A 207 29.83 -5.25 11.29
CA PHE A 207 30.00 -6.68 11.55
C PHE A 207 29.81 -7.06 13.04
N ASP A 208 30.41 -6.29 13.95
CA ASP A 208 30.32 -6.59 15.38
C ASP A 208 28.88 -6.40 15.92
N MET A 209 28.17 -5.39 15.42
CA MET A 209 26.79 -5.12 15.82
C MET A 209 25.83 -6.16 15.24
N ASP A 210 26.03 -6.53 13.98
CA ASP A 210 25.31 -7.61 13.30
C ASP A 210 25.52 -8.96 13.99
N LYS A 211 26.72 -9.23 14.50
CA LYS A 211 27.03 -10.44 15.28
C LYS A 211 26.31 -10.46 16.64
N LEU A 212 26.18 -9.29 17.28
CA LEU A 212 25.50 -9.18 18.58
C LEU A 212 23.97 -9.24 18.43
N LEU A 213 23.43 -8.61 17.39
CA LEU A 213 21.98 -8.48 17.17
C LEU A 213 21.40 -9.62 16.32
N GLY A 214 22.21 -10.30 15.49
CA GLY A 214 21.72 -11.20 14.45
C GLY A 214 21.16 -10.46 13.22
N GLY A 215 21.40 -9.15 13.15
CA GLY A 215 20.74 -8.21 12.23
C GLY A 215 19.53 -7.53 12.87
N LEU A 216 18.87 -6.67 12.11
CA LEU A 216 17.61 -6.00 12.50
C LEU A 216 16.44 -6.90 12.09
N HIS A 217 15.65 -7.36 13.06
CA HIS A 217 14.54 -8.28 12.81
C HIS A 217 13.23 -7.55 12.50
N ALA A 218 12.38 -8.18 11.69
CA ALA A 218 11.03 -7.68 11.47
C ALA A 218 10.23 -7.71 12.78
N SER A 219 9.39 -6.69 12.99
CA SER A 219 8.58 -6.47 14.20
C SER A 219 9.30 -5.92 15.43
N ASP A 220 10.63 -5.78 15.43
CA ASP A 220 11.35 -5.17 16.54
C ASP A 220 11.33 -3.63 16.49
N LEU A 221 11.10 -3.00 17.64
CA LEU A 221 11.31 -1.57 17.84
C LEU A 221 12.68 -1.33 18.50
N ILE A 222 13.63 -0.77 17.74
CA ILE A 222 14.99 -0.48 18.21
C ILE A 222 15.15 1.02 18.48
N ILE A 223 15.49 1.37 19.72
CA ILE A 223 15.64 2.76 20.16
C ILE A 223 17.12 3.11 20.31
N LEU A 224 17.58 4.11 19.55
CA LEU A 224 18.93 4.68 19.67
C LEU A 224 18.90 5.99 20.47
N ALA A 225 19.36 5.94 21.72
CA ALA A 225 19.44 7.11 22.61
C ALA A 225 20.88 7.58 22.83
N GLY A 226 21.05 8.87 23.12
CA GLY A 226 22.35 9.50 23.35
C GLY A 226 22.26 11.01 23.50
N ARG A 227 23.25 11.64 24.13
CA ARG A 227 23.25 13.11 24.35
C ARG A 227 23.41 13.88 23.03
N PRO A 228 23.06 15.18 22.97
CA PRO A 228 23.37 16.03 21.82
C PRO A 228 24.86 15.96 21.47
N GLY A 229 25.18 15.93 20.16
CA GLY A 229 26.55 15.83 19.68
C GLY A 229 27.20 14.44 19.73
N MET A 230 26.57 13.42 20.34
CA MET A 230 27.16 12.06 20.43
C MET A 230 27.05 11.21 19.14
N GLY A 231 26.58 11.78 18.02
CA GLY A 231 26.56 11.10 16.73
C GLY A 231 25.36 10.18 16.46
N LYS A 232 24.25 10.29 17.20
CA LYS A 232 23.02 9.50 16.98
C LYS A 232 22.58 9.50 15.51
N THR A 233 22.46 10.68 14.91
CA THR A 233 22.06 10.85 13.51
C THR A 233 23.06 10.20 12.57
N ALA A 234 24.36 10.35 12.83
CA ALA A 234 25.41 9.76 12.00
C ALA A 234 25.34 8.23 12.03
N LEU A 235 25.16 7.62 13.20
CA LEU A 235 25.01 6.17 13.33
C LEU A 235 23.73 5.68 12.63
N ALA A 236 22.58 6.32 12.88
CA ALA A 236 21.31 5.96 12.25
C ALA A 236 21.37 6.05 10.72
N THR A 237 21.96 7.13 10.19
CA THR A 237 22.13 7.33 8.75
C THR A 237 23.08 6.28 8.13
N ASN A 238 24.14 5.88 8.83
CA ASN A 238 25.03 4.80 8.36
C ASN A 238 24.34 3.45 8.30
N ILE A 239 23.59 3.10 9.35
CA ILE A 239 22.79 1.86 9.39
C ILE A 239 21.81 1.84 8.21
N ALA A 240 21.06 2.94 8.05
CA ALA A 240 20.10 3.11 6.96
C ALA A 240 20.76 2.98 5.58
N PHE A 241 21.90 3.65 5.37
CA PHE A 241 22.63 3.61 4.12
C PHE A 241 23.18 2.21 3.81
N ASN A 242 23.78 1.54 4.78
CA ASN A 242 24.33 0.19 4.60
C ASN A 242 23.23 -0.84 4.32
N ALA A 243 22.11 -0.77 5.06
CA ALA A 243 20.94 -1.61 4.79
C ALA A 243 20.40 -1.38 3.37
N ALA A 244 20.28 -0.11 2.94
CA ALA A 244 19.85 0.25 1.58
C ALA A 244 20.85 -0.19 0.50
N ARG A 245 22.16 -0.13 0.78
CA ARG A 245 23.21 -0.54 -0.17
C ARG A 245 23.28 -2.05 -0.33
N ALA A 246 23.03 -2.79 0.74
CA ALA A 246 22.99 -4.26 0.72
C ALA A 246 21.75 -4.81 -0.01
N PHE A 247 20.76 -3.95 -0.31
CA PHE A 247 19.57 -4.30 -1.10
C PHE A 247 19.96 -4.46 -2.58
N LYS A 248 19.76 -5.64 -3.16
CA LYS A 248 20.49 -6.10 -4.35
C LYS A 248 19.71 -6.68 -5.55
N GLN A 249 18.40 -6.83 -5.62
CA GLN A 249 17.68 -7.48 -6.74
C GLN A 249 18.42 -8.61 -7.48
N GLU A 250 19.07 -9.56 -6.79
CA GLU A 250 19.60 -10.75 -7.45
C GLU A 250 18.48 -11.78 -7.57
N LYS A 251 18.09 -12.08 -8.81
CA LYS A 251 17.12 -13.13 -9.12
C LYS A 251 17.87 -14.41 -9.46
N ASP A 252 17.45 -15.53 -8.88
CA ASP A 252 17.92 -16.85 -9.30
C ASP A 252 17.45 -17.16 -10.75
N ALA A 253 17.91 -18.28 -11.29
CA ALA A 253 17.54 -18.75 -12.63
C ALA A 253 16.03 -19.03 -12.82
N GLN A 254 15.25 -19.00 -11.74
CA GLN A 254 13.81 -19.24 -11.67
C GLN A 254 13.02 -17.96 -11.34
N GLY A 255 13.69 -16.83 -11.14
CA GLY A 255 13.09 -15.53 -10.85
C GLY A 255 12.90 -15.18 -9.37
N ASN A 256 13.33 -16.04 -8.44
CA ASN A 256 13.22 -15.80 -7.00
C ASN A 256 14.34 -14.87 -6.51
N ILE A 257 14.01 -14.00 -5.56
CA ILE A 257 14.99 -13.10 -4.94
C ILE A 257 15.93 -13.95 -4.07
N LEU A 258 17.21 -14.02 -4.45
CA LEU A 258 18.26 -14.64 -3.64
C LEU A 258 18.46 -13.77 -2.39
N ALA A 259 18.44 -14.42 -1.22
CA ALA A 259 18.37 -13.79 0.09
C ALA A 259 19.28 -12.55 0.22
N GLU A 260 18.66 -11.39 0.48
CA GLU A 260 19.33 -10.12 0.71
C GLU A 260 19.35 -9.80 2.19
N HIS A 261 20.52 -9.47 2.72
CA HIS A 261 20.63 -8.88 4.05
C HIS A 261 20.23 -7.39 4.05
N GLY A 262 20.02 -6.77 2.89
CA GLY A 262 19.60 -5.37 2.80
C GLY A 262 18.08 -5.16 2.87
N ALA A 263 17.67 -3.90 2.93
CA ALA A 263 16.27 -3.51 2.95
C ALA A 263 16.05 -2.20 2.19
N LYS A 264 14.83 -1.99 1.71
CA LYS A 264 14.38 -0.64 1.32
C LYS A 264 14.17 0.17 2.59
N VAL A 265 14.75 1.36 2.67
CA VAL A 265 14.75 2.17 3.90
C VAL A 265 13.98 3.47 3.67
N GLY A 266 12.99 3.73 4.53
CA GLY A 266 12.41 5.06 4.72
C GLY A 266 13.15 5.79 5.84
N PHE A 267 13.57 7.03 5.61
CA PHE A 267 14.27 7.84 6.61
C PHE A 267 13.47 9.12 6.89
N PHE A 268 12.96 9.24 8.11
CA PHE A 268 12.18 10.40 8.56
C PHE A 268 13.06 11.27 9.45
N SER A 269 13.14 12.56 9.13
CA SER A 269 13.95 13.52 9.85
C SER A 269 13.12 14.74 10.21
N LEU A 270 13.05 15.05 11.51
CA LEU A 270 12.30 16.19 12.04
C LEU A 270 13.22 17.36 12.47
N GLU A 271 14.52 17.10 12.62
CA GLU A 271 15.50 18.11 13.07
C GLU A 271 16.33 18.68 11.91
N MET A 272 16.62 17.86 10.89
CA MET A 272 17.46 18.24 9.75
C MET A 272 16.70 18.17 8.45
N SER A 273 17.02 19.09 7.53
CA SER A 273 16.48 19.04 6.16
C SER A 273 17.05 17.85 5.37
N SER A 274 16.35 17.44 4.32
CA SER A 274 16.78 16.35 3.43
C SER A 274 18.12 16.66 2.74
N GLU A 275 18.36 17.93 2.39
CA GLU A 275 19.61 18.39 1.78
C GLU A 275 20.78 18.28 2.76
N GLN A 276 20.57 18.64 4.03
CA GLN A 276 21.61 18.53 5.06
C GLN A 276 21.99 17.07 5.34
N LEU A 277 21.01 16.16 5.32
CA LEU A 277 21.24 14.73 5.43
C LEU A 277 21.96 14.16 4.22
N ALA A 278 21.51 14.49 3.00
CA ALA A 278 22.15 14.06 1.77
C ALA A 278 23.62 14.53 1.69
N THR A 279 23.88 15.78 2.08
CA THR A 279 25.25 16.33 2.17
C THR A 279 26.12 15.54 3.13
N ARG A 280 25.59 15.10 4.28
CA ARG A 280 26.33 14.25 5.23
C ARG A 280 26.66 12.88 4.65
N ILE A 281 25.69 12.21 4.03
CA ILE A 281 25.89 10.90 3.39
C ILE A 281 26.95 11.01 2.28
N LEU A 282 26.88 12.06 1.46
CA LEU A 282 27.86 12.34 0.41
C LEU A 282 29.25 12.62 0.97
N ALA A 283 29.34 13.43 2.02
CA ALA A 283 30.59 13.73 2.71
C ALA A 283 31.28 12.48 3.23
N GLU A 284 30.52 11.64 3.92
CA GLU A 284 30.98 10.37 4.45
C GLU A 284 31.40 9.42 3.33
N ARG A 285 30.58 9.26 2.29
CA ARG A 285 30.86 8.34 1.20
C ARG A 285 32.06 8.75 0.35
N ALA A 286 32.24 10.06 0.15
CA ALA A 286 33.36 10.62 -0.61
C ALA A 286 34.62 10.80 0.25
N GLU A 287 34.54 10.54 1.56
CA GLU A 287 35.61 10.75 2.55
C GLU A 287 36.13 12.20 2.53
N ILE A 288 35.20 13.16 2.48
CA ILE A 288 35.49 14.60 2.43
C ILE A 288 34.81 15.29 3.61
N SER A 289 35.49 16.27 4.20
CA SER A 289 34.90 17.09 5.27
C SER A 289 33.58 17.71 4.83
N SER A 290 32.53 17.54 5.65
CA SER A 290 31.24 18.19 5.42
C SER A 290 31.33 19.71 5.44
N GLU A 291 32.34 20.30 6.10
CA GLU A 291 32.58 21.74 6.08
C GLU A 291 33.07 22.22 4.72
N LYS A 292 34.05 21.51 4.13
CA LYS A 292 34.53 21.81 2.77
C LYS A 292 33.43 21.72 1.73
N LEU A 293 32.59 20.68 1.83
CA LEU A 293 31.44 20.51 0.94
C LEU A 293 30.44 21.65 1.06
N ARG A 294 30.16 22.12 2.29
CA ARG A 294 29.28 23.28 2.51
C ARG A 294 29.87 24.59 2.00
N ARG A 295 31.20 24.76 2.06
CA ARG A 295 31.90 25.96 1.57
C ARG A 295 32.15 25.94 0.06
N GLY A 296 32.01 24.79 -0.60
CA GLY A 296 32.35 24.63 -2.01
C GLY A 296 33.86 24.63 -2.29
N GLU A 297 34.69 24.44 -1.26
CA GLU A 297 36.15 24.42 -1.35
C GLU A 297 36.64 23.01 -1.67
N LEU A 298 36.38 22.55 -2.90
CA LEU A 298 36.75 21.23 -3.38
C LEU A 298 37.84 21.33 -4.45
N SER A 299 38.90 20.54 -4.32
CA SER A 299 39.80 20.29 -5.44
C SER A 299 39.11 19.46 -6.52
N ASP A 300 39.59 19.49 -7.76
CA ASP A 300 39.06 18.67 -8.87
C ASP A 300 39.01 17.17 -8.54
N SER A 301 40.00 16.70 -7.76
CA SER A 301 40.07 15.31 -7.29
C SER A 301 39.00 14.98 -6.25
N GLU A 302 38.72 15.90 -5.32
CA GLU A 302 37.67 15.77 -4.31
C GLU A 302 36.29 15.87 -4.98
N PHE A 303 36.11 16.80 -5.90
CA PHE A 303 34.88 16.93 -6.69
C PHE A 303 34.56 15.64 -7.45
N SER A 304 35.57 15.03 -8.07
CA SER A 304 35.43 13.73 -8.75
C SER A 304 34.99 12.61 -7.79
N LYS A 305 35.48 12.60 -6.54
CA LYS A 305 35.03 11.64 -5.51
C LYS A 305 33.57 11.87 -5.12
N VAL A 306 33.16 13.13 -4.96
CA VAL A 306 31.75 13.48 -4.66
C VAL A 306 30.82 13.04 -5.77
N VAL A 307 31.19 13.30 -7.04
CA VAL A 307 30.41 12.86 -8.21
C VAL A 307 30.28 11.34 -8.23
N ARG A 308 31.37 10.61 -7.96
CA ARG A 308 31.35 9.14 -7.88
C ARG A 308 30.46 8.63 -6.74
N ALA A 309 30.55 9.25 -5.56
CA ALA A 309 29.72 8.92 -4.41
C ALA A 309 28.24 9.18 -4.69
N SER A 310 27.92 10.32 -5.32
CA SER A 310 26.57 10.66 -5.77
C SER A 310 26.04 9.61 -6.74
N GLN A 311 26.81 9.24 -7.75
CA GLN A 311 26.42 8.18 -8.69
C GLN A 311 26.16 6.84 -7.98
N GLU A 312 26.94 6.48 -6.97
CA GLU A 312 26.74 5.24 -6.21
C GLU A 312 25.43 5.26 -5.43
N ILE A 313 25.13 6.36 -4.73
CA ILE A 313 23.87 6.57 -3.98
C ILE A 313 22.68 6.59 -4.95
N GLU A 314 22.83 7.27 -6.09
CA GLU A 314 21.80 7.37 -7.10
C GLU A 314 21.53 5.99 -7.74
N SER A 315 22.55 5.14 -7.88
CA SER A 315 22.55 3.90 -8.68
C SER A 315 21.65 2.75 -8.21
N LEU A 316 20.62 3.00 -7.42
CA LEU A 316 19.45 2.13 -7.37
C LEU A 316 18.48 2.60 -8.50
N PRO A 317 17.89 1.75 -9.37
CA PRO A 317 18.36 0.62 -10.19
C PRO A 317 19.16 1.04 -11.46
N LYS A 318 20.02 0.12 -11.96
CA LYS A 318 21.28 0.45 -12.69
C LYS A 318 21.33 0.36 -14.21
N THR A 319 20.48 -0.40 -14.89
CA THR A 319 20.84 -0.87 -16.25
C THR A 319 20.81 0.20 -17.34
N ASP A 320 19.95 1.21 -17.21
CA ASP A 320 19.82 2.26 -18.22
C ASP A 320 20.70 3.49 -17.95
N ARG A 321 20.97 3.80 -16.68
CA ARG A 321 21.66 5.04 -16.29
C ARG A 321 23.14 5.07 -16.66
N ARG A 322 23.88 3.98 -16.45
CA ARG A 322 25.29 3.88 -16.85
C ARG A 322 25.47 4.15 -18.34
N ARG A 323 24.61 3.58 -19.17
CA ARG A 323 24.66 3.74 -20.63
C ARG A 323 24.41 5.19 -21.05
N VAL A 324 23.47 5.86 -20.41
CA VAL A 324 23.15 7.28 -20.65
C VAL A 324 24.29 8.18 -20.19
N LEU A 325 24.80 8.01 -18.96
CA LEU A 325 25.89 8.83 -18.41
C LEU A 325 27.17 8.72 -19.24
N THR A 326 27.59 7.50 -19.61
CA THR A 326 28.74 7.32 -20.51
C THR A 326 28.56 8.07 -21.82
N ARG A 327 27.33 8.12 -22.36
CA ARG A 327 27.07 8.81 -23.63
C ARG A 327 27.03 10.33 -23.44
N VAL A 328 26.56 10.84 -22.30
CA VAL A 328 26.59 12.28 -21.96
C VAL A 328 28.03 12.77 -21.78
N ILE A 329 28.87 12.04 -21.03
CA ILE A 329 30.27 12.42 -20.81
C ILE A 329 31.04 12.47 -22.14
N ALA A 330 30.82 11.50 -23.03
CA ALA A 330 31.45 11.49 -24.35
C ALA A 330 31.08 12.70 -25.24
N LEU A 331 30.04 13.46 -24.91
CA LEU A 331 29.71 14.70 -25.62
C LEU A 331 30.68 15.83 -25.31
N ALA A 332 31.41 15.78 -24.18
CA ALA A 332 32.45 16.76 -23.88
C ALA A 332 33.62 16.64 -24.87
N ASP A 333 34.03 15.41 -25.19
CA ASP A 333 35.13 15.14 -26.13
C ASP A 333 34.68 15.25 -27.59
N GLN A 334 33.47 14.77 -27.90
CA GLN A 334 32.90 14.80 -29.24
C GLN A 334 31.45 15.31 -29.19
N PRO A 335 31.22 16.64 -29.23
CA PRO A 335 29.88 17.26 -29.13
C PRO A 335 28.91 16.83 -30.23
N ARG A 336 29.43 16.46 -31.41
CA ARG A 336 28.66 15.99 -32.58
C ARG A 336 29.04 14.54 -32.92
N PRO A 337 28.71 13.55 -32.07
CA PRO A 337 29.11 12.17 -32.30
C PRO A 337 28.22 11.49 -33.35
N PRO A 338 28.65 10.35 -33.94
CA PRO A 338 27.86 9.63 -34.93
C PRO A 338 26.46 9.26 -34.39
N GLY A 339 25.42 9.57 -35.19
CA GLY A 339 24.02 9.30 -34.85
C GLY A 339 23.31 10.40 -34.04
N CYS A 340 23.95 11.55 -33.80
CA CYS A 340 23.25 12.75 -33.34
C CYS A 340 22.37 13.33 -34.46
N VAL A 341 21.20 13.85 -34.10
CA VAL A 341 20.24 14.48 -35.03
C VAL A 341 19.95 15.90 -34.55
N LYS A 342 20.14 16.90 -35.41
CA LYS A 342 19.77 18.30 -35.12
C LYS A 342 18.25 18.44 -35.14
N LEU A 343 17.69 19.08 -34.11
CA LEU A 343 16.23 19.17 -33.89
C LEU A 343 15.64 20.52 -34.28
N SER A 344 16.39 21.60 -34.20
CA SER A 344 15.96 22.95 -34.56
C SER A 344 17.12 23.79 -35.10
N ALA A 345 16.82 25.02 -35.56
CA ALA A 345 17.83 25.98 -35.99
C ALA A 345 18.80 26.38 -34.85
N ASP A 346 18.30 26.44 -33.60
CA ASP A 346 19.01 26.93 -32.41
C ASP A 346 20.02 25.94 -31.79
N GLU A 347 20.84 25.27 -32.60
CA GLU A 347 21.92 24.37 -32.13
C GLU A 347 21.46 23.29 -31.11
N LYS A 348 20.21 22.84 -31.19
CA LYS A 348 19.69 21.73 -30.37
C LYS A 348 19.86 20.40 -31.09
N TYR A 349 20.40 19.43 -30.37
CA TYR A 349 20.72 18.10 -30.86
C TYR A 349 20.05 17.04 -29.99
N ARG A 350 19.91 15.86 -30.59
CA ARG A 350 19.42 14.67 -29.93
C ARG A 350 20.30 13.49 -30.25
N ILE A 351 20.58 12.68 -29.24
CA ILE A 351 21.19 11.37 -29.43
C ILE A 351 20.40 10.25 -28.75
N ARG A 352 20.35 9.09 -29.40
CA ARG A 352 19.69 7.89 -28.89
C ARG A 352 20.68 7.08 -28.06
N GLN A 353 20.24 6.68 -26.86
CA GLN A 353 20.93 5.70 -26.04
C GLN A 353 19.93 4.69 -25.50
N GLY A 354 19.85 3.52 -26.15
CA GLY A 354 18.85 2.50 -25.82
C GLY A 354 17.40 3.01 -25.96
N ARG A 355 16.65 2.95 -24.83
CA ARG A 355 15.26 3.41 -24.69
C ARG A 355 15.14 4.90 -24.38
N TYR A 356 16.26 5.59 -24.15
CA TYR A 356 16.30 7.00 -23.78
C TYR A 356 16.72 7.88 -24.95
N ARG A 357 16.41 9.17 -24.82
CA ARG A 357 16.87 10.24 -25.68
C ARG A 357 17.53 11.30 -24.81
N ILE A 358 18.73 11.70 -25.22
CA ILE A 358 19.48 12.80 -24.62
C ILE A 358 19.30 13.98 -25.57
N LEU A 359 18.69 15.05 -25.06
CA LEU A 359 18.53 16.34 -25.71
C LEU A 359 19.56 17.29 -25.14
N TYR A 360 20.31 17.96 -26.02
CA TYR A 360 21.39 18.84 -25.62
C TYR A 360 21.58 19.99 -26.62
N SER A 361 22.10 21.11 -26.17
CA SER A 361 22.53 22.22 -27.03
C SER A 361 24.06 22.32 -27.04
N ILE A 362 24.60 22.84 -28.13
CA ILE A 362 26.03 23.13 -28.28
C ILE A 362 26.20 24.62 -28.45
N GLU A 363 26.96 25.25 -27.56
CA GLU A 363 27.37 26.65 -27.65
C GLU A 363 28.84 26.69 -28.07
N ASP A 364 29.08 26.74 -29.39
CA ASP A 364 30.43 26.64 -29.97
C ASP A 364 31.37 27.77 -29.49
N ARG A 365 30.82 28.94 -29.11
CA ARG A 365 31.62 30.08 -28.63
C ARG A 365 32.25 29.84 -27.26
N ASP A 366 31.53 29.14 -26.39
CA ASP A 366 31.91 28.94 -24.99
C ASP A 366 32.38 27.50 -24.72
N LEU A 367 32.54 26.70 -25.78
CA LEU A 367 32.89 25.27 -25.75
C LEU A 367 31.99 24.47 -24.78
N LEU A 368 30.73 24.87 -24.71
CA LEU A 368 29.79 24.38 -23.72
C LEU A 368 28.75 23.45 -24.37
N VAL A 369 28.59 22.27 -23.79
CA VAL A 369 27.53 21.32 -24.14
C VAL A 369 26.55 21.24 -22.98
N GLN A 370 25.35 21.78 -23.18
CA GLN A 370 24.33 21.77 -22.14
C GLN A 370 23.34 20.64 -22.41
N VAL A 371 23.28 19.65 -21.50
CA VAL A 371 22.25 18.61 -21.56
C VAL A 371 20.94 19.20 -21.04
N VAL A 372 20.00 19.42 -21.95
CA VAL A 372 18.70 20.04 -21.68
C VAL A 372 17.75 19.05 -21.00
N LYS A 373 17.72 17.80 -21.49
CA LYS A 373 16.78 16.78 -20.99
C LYS A 373 17.25 15.38 -21.33
N VAL A 374 17.14 14.47 -20.37
CA VAL A 374 17.25 13.03 -20.59
C VAL A 374 15.91 12.41 -20.26
N ALA A 375 15.26 11.78 -21.24
CA ALA A 375 13.94 11.20 -21.03
C ALA A 375 13.76 9.89 -21.79
N HIS A 376 12.83 9.06 -21.31
CA HIS A 376 12.43 7.85 -22.03
C HIS A 376 11.81 8.23 -23.39
N ARG A 377 11.96 7.38 -24.41
CA ARG A 377 11.57 7.67 -25.81
C ARG A 377 10.13 8.20 -26.00
N ARG A 378 9.22 7.87 -25.08
CA ARG A 378 7.80 8.28 -25.11
C ARG A 378 7.56 9.70 -24.58
N GLU A 379 8.50 10.24 -23.82
CA GLU A 379 8.39 11.51 -23.09
C GLU A 379 9.37 12.57 -23.60
N ALA A 380 10.31 12.19 -24.46
CA ALA A 380 11.40 13.06 -24.87
C ALA A 380 10.98 14.26 -25.76
N TYR A 381 9.78 14.25 -26.36
CA TYR A 381 9.29 15.36 -27.20
C TYR A 381 8.01 16.00 -26.65
N ARG A 382 7.60 15.60 -25.44
CA ARG A 382 6.69 16.40 -24.62
C ARG A 382 7.55 17.36 -23.83
#